data_AF-X1SB07-F1
#
_entry.id   AF-X1SB07-F1
#
_cell.length_a   1.000
_cell.length_b   1.000
_cell.length_c   1.000
_cell.angle_alpha   90.00
_cell.angle_beta   90.00
_cell.angle_gamma   90.00
#
_symmetry.space_group_name_H-M   'P 1'
#
loop_
_entity.id
_entity.type
_entity.pdbx_description
1 polymer ?
#
loop_
_entity_poly.entity_id
_entity_poly.type
_entity_poly.pdbx_seq_one_letter_code
_entity_poly.pdbx_strand_id
1 'polypeptide(L)'
;TTESPTNTSYPTMTVYFNVSLQTGENGSWCGYSLDGIGNVSMNKLNETYFWAVNDAMTEGNHDVVFSCNDTMGNTNSSPATYLFISEVEISSCRALVTSGVTYKLNQSVNTAVTCFTISADNVTLDMNGFNITGSGGSTTRGVFVSGYSYTTIKNGYIYNFYYGIWLRYNSNNTLTNITANSNNDGGIFLYFSSNNTLTNITANSNNIGISFYYASGNTMTNNEMSNNTNNLFIQVGSSNTDFDNTIDTTNIVDYSFRIYYNYSISDYIFDSTTAPD
;
A
#
# COMPACT_ATOMS: atom_id res chain seq x y z
N THR A 1 -26.88 19.88 18.18
CA THR A 1 -25.49 20.28 17.92
C THR A 1 -24.72 19.10 17.43
N THR A 2 -23.92 19.29 16.39
CA THR A 2 -22.95 18.28 15.95
C THR A 2 -21.71 18.37 16.83
N GLU A 3 -21.38 17.28 17.51
CA GLU A 3 -20.16 17.19 18.33
C GLU A 3 -19.03 16.47 17.61
N SER A 4 -19.38 15.45 16.83
CA SER A 4 -18.45 14.72 15.98
C SER A 4 -19.18 14.19 14.74
N PRO A 5 -18.56 14.17 13.55
CA PRO A 5 -17.22 14.68 13.26
C PRO A 5 -17.17 16.21 13.31
N THR A 6 -15.95 16.74 13.26
CA THR A 6 -15.65 18.15 13.03
C THR A 6 -15.08 18.32 11.63
N ASN A 7 -15.06 19.56 11.13
CA ASN A 7 -14.50 19.87 9.81
C ASN A 7 -12.97 19.83 9.82
N THR A 8 -12.42 18.62 9.76
CA THR A 8 -10.99 18.32 9.83
C THR A 8 -10.64 17.04 9.06
N SER A 9 -9.35 16.73 8.98
CA SER A 9 -8.85 15.46 8.48
C SER A 9 -8.76 14.41 9.61
N TYR A 10 -9.08 13.16 9.29
CA TYR A 10 -9.03 12.01 10.17
C TYR A 10 -8.04 10.97 9.60
N PRO A 11 -6.95 10.64 10.32
CA PRO A 11 -5.96 9.65 9.90
C PRO A 11 -6.41 8.21 10.18
N THR A 12 -7.71 7.97 10.08
CA THR A 12 -8.37 6.72 10.46
C THR A 12 -9.67 6.58 9.69
N MET A 13 -10.02 5.33 9.37
CA MET A 13 -11.30 4.97 8.77
C MET A 13 -12.41 4.81 9.80
N THR A 14 -12.08 4.95 11.09
CA THR A 14 -13.05 4.92 12.19
C THR A 14 -13.38 6.33 12.66
N VAL A 15 -14.60 6.78 12.39
CA VAL A 15 -15.11 8.08 12.79
C VAL A 15 -16.31 7.93 13.71
N TYR A 16 -16.29 8.69 14.80
CA TYR A 16 -17.43 8.81 15.71
C TYR A 16 -18.40 9.86 15.19
N PHE A 17 -19.68 9.53 15.24
CA PHE A 17 -20.79 10.39 14.89
C PHE A 17 -21.56 10.70 16.16
N ASN A 18 -21.47 11.92 16.69
CA ASN A 18 -22.04 12.28 17.98
C ASN A 18 -22.86 13.55 17.83
N VAL A 19 -24.09 13.53 18.34
CA VAL A 19 -24.99 14.68 18.36
C VAL A 19 -25.67 14.82 19.70
N SER A 20 -25.85 16.08 20.12
CA SER A 20 -26.65 16.45 21.27
C SER A 20 -27.85 17.31 20.88
N LEU A 21 -28.96 17.16 21.60
CA LEU A 21 -30.15 18.00 21.46
C LEU A 21 -30.06 19.20 22.41
N GLN A 22 -30.85 20.24 22.13
CA GLN A 22 -30.92 21.40 23.02
C GLN A 22 -31.48 21.00 24.39
N THR A 23 -31.06 21.69 25.44
CA THR A 23 -31.54 21.43 26.80
C THR A 23 -33.06 21.59 26.86
N GLY A 24 -33.76 20.54 27.32
CA GLY A 24 -35.22 20.51 27.41
C GLY A 24 -35.92 19.82 26.23
N GLU A 25 -35.19 19.48 25.16
CA GLU A 25 -35.71 18.70 24.04
C GLU A 25 -35.40 17.21 24.22
N ASN A 26 -36.43 16.38 24.19
CA ASN A 26 -36.30 14.94 24.33
C ASN A 26 -36.36 14.27 22.97
N GLY A 27 -35.25 13.65 22.55
CA GLY A 27 -35.14 12.95 21.28
C GLY A 27 -35.83 11.60 21.28
N SER A 28 -36.73 11.38 20.32
CA SER A 28 -37.29 10.06 20.04
C SER A 28 -36.39 9.25 19.11
N TRP A 29 -35.69 9.90 18.18
CA TRP A 29 -34.79 9.28 17.22
C TRP A 29 -33.77 10.27 16.69
N CYS A 30 -32.55 9.80 16.40
CA CYS A 30 -31.59 10.51 15.57
C CYS A 30 -30.96 9.55 14.56
N GLY A 31 -30.62 10.07 13.39
CA GLY A 31 -29.88 9.38 12.35
C GLY A 31 -28.92 10.33 11.61
N TYR A 32 -28.08 9.76 10.77
CA TYR A 32 -27.18 10.54 9.91
C TYR A 32 -27.22 10.06 8.47
N SER A 33 -27.08 10.99 7.54
CA SER A 33 -26.81 10.74 6.12
C SER A 33 -25.34 10.97 5.87
N LEU A 34 -24.65 10.02 5.25
CA LEU A 34 -23.25 10.10 4.85
C LEU A 34 -23.18 10.13 3.32
N ASP A 35 -22.56 11.16 2.74
CA ASP A 35 -22.42 11.38 1.29
C ASP A 35 -23.75 11.30 0.53
N GLY A 36 -24.82 11.81 1.14
CA GLY A 36 -26.17 11.75 0.58
C GLY A 36 -26.83 10.37 0.60
N ILE A 37 -26.19 9.34 1.17
CA ILE A 37 -26.81 8.04 1.42
C ILE A 37 -27.75 8.16 2.63
N GLY A 38 -28.93 7.53 2.54
CA GLY A 38 -30.05 7.71 3.48
C GLY A 38 -29.74 7.49 4.96
N ASN A 39 -30.65 7.96 5.81
CA ASN A 39 -30.43 8.08 7.25
C ASN A 39 -30.15 6.72 7.94
N VAL A 40 -28.91 6.54 8.41
CA VAL A 40 -28.49 5.46 9.30
C VAL A 40 -28.88 5.84 10.74
N SER A 41 -29.65 4.98 11.41
CA SER A 41 -30.08 5.22 12.79
C SER A 41 -28.91 5.21 13.78
N MET A 42 -28.92 6.14 14.73
CA MET A 42 -27.92 6.26 15.79
C MET A 42 -28.38 5.60 17.09
N ASN A 43 -27.44 5.23 17.94
CA ASN A 43 -27.70 4.74 19.28
C ASN A 43 -28.08 5.91 20.20
N LYS A 44 -29.15 5.73 20.97
CA LYS A 44 -29.56 6.70 22.02
C LYS A 44 -28.79 6.38 23.30
N LEU A 45 -27.94 7.30 23.76
CA LEU A 45 -27.29 7.20 25.08
C LEU A 45 -28.23 7.68 26.18
N ASN A 46 -28.92 8.80 25.94
CA ASN A 46 -29.96 9.35 26.81
C ASN A 46 -30.90 10.27 25.99
N GLU A 47 -31.85 10.94 26.65
CA GLU A 47 -32.86 11.81 26.00
C GLU A 47 -32.26 12.88 25.08
N THR A 48 -31.05 13.37 25.37
CA THR A 48 -30.43 14.49 24.65
C THR A 48 -29.15 14.09 23.92
N TYR A 49 -28.74 12.82 23.91
CA TYR A 49 -27.45 12.40 23.36
C TYR A 49 -27.55 11.13 22.52
N PHE A 50 -27.03 11.21 21.29
CA PHE A 50 -27.03 10.10 20.33
C PHE A 50 -25.65 9.94 19.72
N TRP A 51 -25.26 8.69 19.46
CA TRP A 51 -23.96 8.35 18.92
C TRP A 51 -24.03 7.20 17.92
N ALA A 52 -23.08 7.18 16.99
CA ALA A 52 -22.78 6.05 16.12
C ALA A 52 -21.28 6.01 15.84
N VAL A 53 -20.81 4.88 15.35
CA VAL A 53 -19.44 4.72 14.86
C VAL A 53 -19.54 4.15 13.46
N ASN A 54 -18.83 4.77 12.52
CA ASN A 54 -18.52 4.13 11.24
C ASN A 54 -17.04 3.77 11.26
N ASP A 55 -16.76 2.48 11.25
CA ASP A 55 -15.43 1.89 11.31
C ASP A 55 -14.84 1.54 9.92
N ALA A 56 -15.58 1.85 8.86
CA ALA A 56 -15.24 1.53 7.47
C ALA A 56 -15.41 2.74 6.53
N MET A 57 -15.08 3.94 7.02
CA MET A 57 -15.05 5.14 6.17
C MET A 57 -14.00 4.96 5.06
N THR A 58 -14.30 5.38 3.84
CA THR A 58 -13.34 5.33 2.73
C THR A 58 -12.38 6.52 2.78
N GLU A 59 -11.21 6.42 2.14
CA GLU A 59 -10.31 7.58 1.98
C GLU A 59 -10.98 8.65 1.09
N GLY A 60 -10.81 9.93 1.42
CA GLY A 60 -11.32 11.04 0.63
C GLY A 60 -12.22 12.01 1.39
N ASN A 61 -12.88 12.90 0.64
CA ASN A 61 -13.82 13.86 1.18
C ASN A 61 -15.17 13.20 1.43
N HIS A 62 -15.74 13.49 2.59
CA HIS A 62 -17.06 13.06 3.01
C HIS A 62 -17.88 14.23 3.54
N ASP A 63 -19.20 14.10 3.48
CA ASP A 63 -20.11 14.99 4.19
C ASP A 63 -21.15 14.22 4.99
N VAL A 64 -21.45 14.71 6.19
CA VAL A 64 -22.45 14.11 7.07
C VAL A 64 -23.51 15.14 7.48
N VAL A 65 -24.77 14.73 7.39
CA VAL A 65 -25.92 15.50 7.85
C VAL A 65 -26.66 14.69 8.90
N PHE A 66 -26.88 15.27 10.07
CA PHE A 66 -27.65 14.64 11.14
C PHE A 66 -29.09 15.07 11.10
N SER A 67 -30.01 14.16 11.38
CA SER A 67 -31.45 14.43 11.51
C SER A 67 -31.98 13.81 12.79
N CYS A 68 -32.72 14.58 13.57
CA CYS A 68 -33.28 14.14 14.84
C CYS A 68 -34.77 14.50 14.94
N ASN A 69 -35.53 13.58 15.52
CA ASN A 69 -36.94 13.77 15.86
C ASN A 69 -37.08 13.92 17.38
N ASP A 70 -37.86 14.89 17.81
CA ASP A 70 -38.29 14.97 19.22
C ASP A 70 -39.44 13.97 19.50
N THR A 71 -39.93 13.92 20.75
CA THR A 71 -41.05 13.06 21.16
C THR A 71 -42.42 13.55 20.66
N MET A 72 -42.51 14.78 20.16
CA MET A 72 -43.72 15.36 19.56
C MET A 72 -43.79 15.13 18.04
N GLY A 73 -42.73 14.56 17.45
CA GLY A 73 -42.64 14.27 16.02
C GLY A 73 -42.05 15.42 15.19
N ASN A 74 -41.52 16.48 15.82
CA ASN A 74 -40.83 17.53 15.07
C ASN A 74 -39.43 17.04 14.68
N THR A 75 -39.09 17.23 13.41
CA THR A 75 -37.78 16.88 12.86
C THR A 75 -36.94 18.12 12.65
N ASN A 76 -35.67 18.04 13.02
CA ASN A 76 -34.67 19.04 12.64
C ASN A 76 -33.39 18.36 12.14
N SER A 77 -32.65 19.07 11.30
CA SER A 77 -31.41 18.58 10.71
C SER A 77 -30.26 19.55 10.95
N SER A 78 -29.06 19.02 11.13
CA SER A 78 -27.84 19.83 11.18
C SER A 78 -27.50 20.38 9.79
N PRO A 79 -26.69 21.44 9.71
CA PRO A 79 -25.91 21.69 8.50
C PRO A 79 -25.00 20.49 8.16
N ALA A 80 -24.59 20.39 6.90
CA ALA A 80 -23.59 19.41 6.49
C ALA A 80 -22.25 19.69 7.21
N THR A 81 -21.67 18.64 7.78
CA THR A 81 -20.31 18.66 8.31
C THR A 81 -19.42 17.91 7.34
N TYR A 82 -18.42 18.61 6.78
CA TYR A 82 -17.45 17.99 5.89
C TYR A 82 -16.32 17.38 6.69
N LEU A 83 -15.76 16.27 6.25
CA LEU A 83 -14.55 15.68 6.82
C LEU A 83 -13.70 15.07 5.70
N PHE A 84 -12.41 14.93 5.96
CA PHE A 84 -11.50 14.24 5.04
C PHE A 84 -10.90 13.03 5.73
N ILE A 85 -11.15 11.84 5.22
CA ILE A 85 -10.43 10.64 5.66
C ILE A 85 -9.13 10.60 4.90
N SER A 86 -8.01 10.71 5.62
CA SER A 86 -6.69 10.59 5.04
C SER A 86 -6.21 9.14 5.10
N GLU A 87 -5.00 8.92 4.60
CA GLU A 87 -4.21 7.70 4.80
C GLU A 87 -4.27 7.21 6.26
N VAL A 88 -4.34 5.88 6.45
CA VAL A 88 -4.35 5.21 7.75
C VAL A 88 -2.94 5.12 8.30
N GLU A 89 -2.66 5.81 9.40
CA GLU A 89 -1.36 5.69 10.06
C GLU A 89 -1.17 4.31 10.70
N ILE A 90 -0.02 3.71 10.45
CA ILE A 90 0.40 2.43 11.03
C ILE A 90 1.78 2.56 11.65
N SER A 91 1.95 1.89 12.78
CA SER A 91 3.14 1.99 13.62
C SER A 91 3.76 0.64 13.96
N SER A 92 3.20 -0.44 13.41
CA SER A 92 3.60 -1.83 13.64
C SER A 92 3.29 -2.73 12.45
N CYS A 93 4.06 -3.81 12.32
CA CYS A 93 3.86 -4.89 11.35
C CYS A 93 2.49 -5.56 11.52
N ARG A 94 1.73 -5.73 10.43
CA ARG A 94 0.38 -6.31 10.44
C ARG A 94 -0.07 -6.73 9.04
N ALA A 95 -1.20 -7.42 8.97
CA ALA A 95 -1.92 -7.58 7.72
C ALA A 95 -2.63 -6.27 7.30
N LEU A 96 -2.57 -5.95 6.01
CA LEU A 96 -3.26 -4.84 5.36
C LEU A 96 -4.37 -5.42 4.50
N VAL A 97 -5.62 -5.30 4.98
CA VAL A 97 -6.74 -6.16 4.55
C VAL A 97 -7.87 -5.40 3.86
N THR A 98 -7.79 -4.07 3.80
CA THR A 98 -8.86 -3.23 3.26
C THR A 98 -8.45 -2.70 1.90
N SER A 99 -9.26 -3.00 0.88
CA SER A 99 -9.04 -2.49 -0.49
C SER A 99 -9.30 -0.98 -0.59
N GLY A 100 -8.55 -0.29 -1.45
CA GLY A 100 -8.68 1.15 -1.67
C GLY A 100 -8.06 2.02 -0.57
N VAL A 101 -7.24 1.43 0.30
CA VAL A 101 -6.69 2.11 1.48
C VAL A 101 -5.21 2.39 1.33
N THR A 102 -4.81 3.62 1.66
CA THR A 102 -3.41 3.96 1.91
C THR A 102 -3.06 3.77 3.36
N TYR A 103 -2.11 2.88 3.66
CA TYR A 103 -1.50 2.71 4.96
C TYR A 103 -0.15 3.41 4.98
N LYS A 104 0.02 4.37 5.89
CA LYS A 104 1.21 5.21 6.00
C LYS A 104 1.99 4.87 7.27
N LEU A 105 3.26 4.52 7.15
CA LEU A 105 4.11 4.40 8.34
C LEU A 105 4.33 5.77 9.01
N ASN A 106 4.24 5.78 10.33
CA ASN A 106 4.59 6.96 11.15
C ASN A 106 5.85 6.76 12.01
N GLN A 107 6.44 5.56 11.96
CA GLN A 107 7.72 5.24 12.57
C GLN A 107 8.38 4.04 11.88
N SER A 108 9.69 3.90 12.06
CA SER A 108 10.41 2.68 11.67
C SER A 108 9.98 1.49 12.52
N VAL A 109 9.89 0.32 11.91
CA VAL A 109 9.45 -0.93 12.54
C VAL A 109 10.52 -2.01 12.45
N ASN A 110 10.58 -2.86 13.48
CA ASN A 110 11.49 -4.01 13.54
C ASN A 110 10.67 -5.28 13.78
N THR A 111 11.05 -6.40 13.18
CA THR A 111 10.36 -7.68 13.36
C THR A 111 11.29 -8.88 13.17
N ALA A 112 10.91 -10.02 13.74
CA ALA A 112 11.57 -11.30 13.51
C ALA A 112 10.81 -12.20 12.51
N VAL A 113 9.66 -11.75 12.01
CA VAL A 113 8.77 -12.47 11.10
C VAL A 113 8.48 -11.64 9.86
N THR A 114 7.52 -12.06 9.03
CA THR A 114 7.04 -11.20 7.94
C THR A 114 6.42 -9.92 8.51
N CYS A 115 6.77 -8.74 8.01
CA CYS A 115 6.26 -7.48 8.56
C CYS A 115 4.86 -7.12 8.03
N PHE A 116 4.74 -6.78 6.75
CA PHE A 116 3.45 -6.45 6.16
C PHE A 116 3.01 -7.55 5.19
N THR A 117 1.80 -8.08 5.43
CA THR A 117 1.12 -8.96 4.47
C THR A 117 -0.05 -8.20 3.86
N ILE A 118 -0.02 -7.99 2.56
CA ILE A 118 -1.10 -7.31 1.83
C ILE A 118 -2.09 -8.36 1.36
N SER A 119 -3.31 -8.25 1.87
CA SER A 119 -4.36 -9.27 1.78
C SER A 119 -5.64 -8.72 1.13
N ALA A 120 -5.53 -7.68 0.32
CA ALA A 120 -6.60 -7.10 -0.47
C ALA A 120 -6.02 -6.45 -1.74
N ASP A 121 -6.82 -6.37 -2.80
CA ASP A 121 -6.46 -5.62 -4.00
C ASP A 121 -6.43 -4.12 -3.73
N ASN A 122 -5.70 -3.35 -4.54
CA ASN A 122 -5.73 -1.88 -4.50
C ASN A 122 -5.35 -1.30 -3.13
N VAL A 123 -4.28 -1.81 -2.53
CA VAL A 123 -3.72 -1.31 -1.26
C VAL A 123 -2.50 -0.46 -1.54
N THR A 124 -2.37 0.69 -0.88
CA THR A 124 -1.10 1.45 -0.86
C THR A 124 -0.41 1.27 0.48
N LEU A 125 0.85 0.85 0.48
CA LEU A 125 1.76 0.95 1.62
C LEU A 125 2.76 2.08 1.34
N ASP A 126 2.57 3.21 2.01
CA ASP A 126 3.54 4.31 2.05
C ASP A 126 4.43 4.17 3.28
N MET A 127 5.70 3.83 3.07
CA MET A 127 6.66 3.74 4.16
C MET A 127 7.10 5.12 4.67
N ASN A 128 6.76 6.21 3.99
CA ASN A 128 6.93 7.59 4.43
C ASN A 128 8.36 7.93 4.93
N GLY A 129 9.37 7.34 4.30
CA GLY A 129 10.78 7.48 4.64
C GLY A 129 11.24 6.68 5.86
N PHE A 130 10.38 5.83 6.42
CA PHE A 130 10.71 4.95 7.55
C PHE A 130 11.26 3.59 7.09
N ASN A 131 11.91 2.92 8.04
CA ASN A 131 12.53 1.63 7.83
C ASN A 131 11.59 0.49 8.25
N ILE A 132 11.65 -0.61 7.50
CA ILE A 132 11.17 -1.92 7.89
C ILE A 132 12.40 -2.81 8.03
N THR A 133 12.70 -3.28 9.23
CA THR A 133 13.90 -4.09 9.50
C THR A 133 13.54 -5.47 10.02
N GLY A 134 14.06 -6.50 9.38
CA GLY A 134 13.87 -7.90 9.77
C GLY A 134 15.01 -8.46 10.63
N SER A 135 14.97 -9.77 10.83
CA SER A 135 15.99 -10.55 11.56
C SER A 135 16.89 -11.41 10.66
N GLY A 136 16.66 -11.43 9.35
CA GLY A 136 17.38 -12.24 8.36
C GLY A 136 16.95 -13.70 8.29
N GLY A 137 15.92 -14.12 9.03
CA GLY A 137 15.45 -15.51 9.00
C GLY A 137 14.92 -15.94 7.63
N SER A 138 15.14 -17.20 7.22
CA SER A 138 14.80 -17.72 5.88
C SER A 138 13.31 -17.69 5.50
N THR A 139 12.42 -17.45 6.46
CA THR A 139 10.96 -17.33 6.24
C THR A 139 10.46 -15.88 6.33
N THR A 140 11.35 -14.92 6.54
CA THR A 140 11.00 -13.52 6.79
C THR A 140 10.85 -12.75 5.49
N ARG A 141 9.82 -11.89 5.41
CA ARG A 141 9.62 -10.93 4.31
C ARG A 141 9.33 -9.54 4.86
N GLY A 142 9.88 -8.50 4.24
CA GLY A 142 9.54 -7.12 4.60
C GLY A 142 8.09 -6.84 4.23
N VAL A 143 7.78 -6.96 2.94
CA VAL A 143 6.42 -6.85 2.39
C VAL A 143 6.10 -8.10 1.57
N PHE A 144 4.96 -8.72 1.84
CA PHE A 144 4.50 -9.91 1.13
C PHE A 144 3.11 -9.70 0.55
N VAL A 145 2.97 -9.95 -0.75
CA VAL A 145 1.69 -9.88 -1.48
C VAL A 145 1.48 -11.21 -2.21
N SER A 146 0.37 -11.89 -1.94
CA SER A 146 0.08 -13.19 -2.56
C SER A 146 -1.36 -13.28 -3.03
N GLY A 147 -1.59 -13.36 -4.34
CA GLY A 147 -2.93 -13.47 -4.92
C GLY A 147 -3.71 -12.15 -5.03
N TYR A 148 -3.16 -11.03 -4.56
CA TYR A 148 -3.78 -9.71 -4.60
C TYR A 148 -2.97 -8.74 -5.48
N SER A 149 -3.65 -7.95 -6.30
CA SER A 149 -3.12 -7.11 -7.38
C SER A 149 -3.37 -5.62 -7.12
N TYR A 150 -2.83 -4.75 -7.98
CA TYR A 150 -3.01 -3.30 -7.89
C TYR A 150 -2.43 -2.67 -6.61
N THR A 151 -1.46 -3.32 -5.99
CA THR A 151 -0.78 -2.79 -4.80
C THR A 151 0.22 -1.71 -5.19
N THR A 152 0.28 -0.63 -4.41
CA THR A 152 1.37 0.36 -4.47
C THR A 152 2.23 0.25 -3.21
N ILE A 153 3.54 0.06 -3.37
CA ILE A 153 4.51 0.11 -2.26
C ILE A 153 5.48 1.26 -2.55
N LYS A 154 5.66 2.19 -1.61
CA LYS A 154 6.47 3.38 -1.89
C LYS A 154 7.23 3.97 -0.71
N ASN A 155 8.24 4.77 -1.05
CA ASN A 155 8.93 5.75 -0.20
C ASN A 155 9.50 5.16 1.09
N GLY A 156 10.45 4.25 1.02
CA GLY A 156 11.09 3.78 2.25
C GLY A 156 12.11 2.70 2.07
N TYR A 157 12.47 2.09 3.20
CA TYR A 157 13.66 1.27 3.31
C TYR A 157 13.34 -0.08 3.93
N ILE A 158 13.84 -1.17 3.33
CA ILE A 158 13.57 -2.55 3.75
C ILE A 158 14.89 -3.32 3.86
N TYR A 159 15.19 -3.81 5.05
CA TYR A 159 16.48 -4.43 5.37
C TYR A 159 16.35 -5.74 6.16
N ASN A 160 17.37 -6.60 6.05
CA ASN A 160 17.54 -7.79 6.88
C ASN A 160 16.34 -8.74 6.84
N PHE A 161 15.74 -8.97 5.68
CA PHE A 161 14.79 -10.07 5.47
C PHE A 161 15.41 -11.16 4.63
N TYR A 162 14.74 -12.32 4.49
CA TYR A 162 15.11 -13.26 3.41
C TYR A 162 14.70 -12.67 2.05
N TYR A 163 13.47 -12.16 1.96
CA TYR A 163 13.03 -11.32 0.85
C TYR A 163 12.63 -9.93 1.34
N GLY A 164 13.19 -8.86 0.77
CA GLY A 164 12.74 -7.50 1.09
C GLY A 164 11.27 -7.32 0.72
N ILE A 165 10.97 -7.48 -0.57
CA ILE A 165 9.60 -7.54 -1.10
C ILE A 165 9.40 -8.84 -1.87
N TRP A 166 8.29 -9.54 -1.60
CA TRP A 166 7.88 -10.70 -2.38
C TRP A 166 6.47 -10.53 -2.94
N LEU A 167 6.38 -10.47 -4.27
CA LEU A 167 5.13 -10.56 -5.03
C LEU A 167 4.96 -12.00 -5.54
N ARG A 168 3.82 -12.62 -5.24
CA ARG A 168 3.51 -13.99 -5.59
C ARG A 168 2.11 -14.11 -6.22
N TYR A 169 2.03 -14.72 -7.40
CA TYR A 169 0.75 -15.00 -8.08
C TYR A 169 -0.17 -13.77 -8.20
N ASN A 170 0.38 -12.62 -8.62
CA ASN A 170 -0.40 -11.39 -8.70
C ASN A 170 0.03 -10.51 -9.89
N SER A 171 -0.57 -9.35 -10.06
CA SER A 171 -0.27 -8.50 -11.21
C SER A 171 -0.52 -7.02 -10.96
N ASN A 172 -0.05 -6.17 -11.87
CA ASN A 172 -0.42 -4.76 -11.93
C ASN A 172 -0.04 -3.97 -10.66
N ASN A 173 1.06 -4.30 -10.00
CA ASN A 173 1.55 -3.57 -8.83
C ASN A 173 2.56 -2.48 -9.22
N THR A 174 2.66 -1.46 -8.37
CA THR A 174 3.60 -0.34 -8.53
C THR A 174 4.54 -0.28 -7.32
N LEU A 175 5.84 -0.40 -7.57
CA LEU A 175 6.88 -0.26 -6.55
C LEU A 175 7.72 0.97 -6.91
N THR A 176 7.79 1.97 -6.02
CA THR A 176 8.49 3.23 -6.33
C THR A 176 9.25 3.82 -5.15
N ASN A 177 10.45 4.35 -5.40
CA ASN A 177 11.30 5.01 -4.39
C ASN A 177 11.55 4.09 -3.17
N ILE A 178 12.06 2.88 -3.41
CA ILE A 178 12.31 1.88 -2.38
C ILE A 178 13.79 1.55 -2.34
N THR A 179 14.36 1.50 -1.14
CA THR A 179 15.67 0.89 -0.90
C THR A 179 15.48 -0.49 -0.25
N ALA A 180 15.75 -1.57 -0.97
CA ALA A 180 15.64 -2.96 -0.52
C ALA A 180 17.03 -3.60 -0.43
N ASN A 181 17.85 -3.13 0.51
CA ASN A 181 19.25 -3.55 0.63
C ASN A 181 19.46 -4.63 1.70
N SER A 182 20.54 -5.38 1.57
CA SER A 182 21.01 -6.31 2.63
C SER A 182 19.92 -7.30 3.08
N ASN A 183 19.15 -7.81 2.13
CA ASN A 183 18.27 -8.95 2.33
C ASN A 183 19.02 -10.22 1.91
N ASN A 184 18.84 -11.28 2.68
CA ASN A 184 19.67 -12.47 2.61
C ASN A 184 19.51 -13.26 1.30
N ASP A 185 18.36 -13.12 0.62
CA ASP A 185 18.17 -13.70 -0.71
C ASP A 185 17.77 -12.64 -1.73
N GLY A 186 16.50 -12.29 -1.84
CA GLY A 186 16.04 -11.30 -2.82
C GLY A 186 15.79 -9.92 -2.22
N GLY A 187 16.30 -8.85 -2.83
CA GLY A 187 15.84 -7.49 -2.54
C GLY A 187 14.36 -7.36 -2.92
N ILE A 188 14.05 -7.61 -4.18
CA ILE A 188 12.68 -7.74 -4.70
C ILE A 188 12.55 -9.04 -5.51
N PHE A 189 11.58 -9.88 -5.15
CA PHE A 189 11.32 -11.16 -5.79
C PHE A 189 9.90 -11.20 -6.35
N LEU A 190 9.75 -11.40 -7.66
CA LEU A 190 8.47 -11.59 -8.35
C LEU A 190 8.35 -13.05 -8.79
N TYR A 191 7.31 -13.73 -8.33
CA TYR A 191 7.05 -15.13 -8.65
C TYR A 191 5.66 -15.28 -9.26
N PHE A 192 5.56 -15.70 -10.52
CA PHE A 192 4.31 -15.70 -11.29
C PHE A 192 3.58 -14.36 -11.15
N SER A 193 4.31 -13.26 -11.30
CA SER A 193 3.76 -11.93 -11.09
C SER A 193 4.05 -11.01 -12.27
N SER A 194 3.01 -10.69 -13.03
CA SER A 194 3.13 -10.01 -14.33
C SER A 194 2.62 -8.57 -14.31
N ASN A 195 3.02 -7.77 -15.31
CA ASN A 195 2.52 -6.40 -15.52
C ASN A 195 2.81 -5.44 -14.35
N ASN A 196 3.92 -5.60 -13.63
CA ASN A 196 4.29 -4.70 -12.53
C ASN A 196 5.23 -3.58 -13.00
N THR A 197 5.19 -2.45 -12.31
CA THR A 197 6.07 -1.30 -12.56
C THR A 197 7.03 -1.11 -11.39
N LEU A 198 8.33 -1.13 -11.66
CA LEU A 198 9.39 -0.91 -10.67
C LEU A 198 10.20 0.33 -11.08
N THR A 199 10.12 1.38 -10.26
CA THR A 199 10.76 2.67 -10.56
C THR A 199 11.57 3.18 -9.38
N ASN A 200 12.77 3.71 -9.61
CA ASN A 200 13.62 4.29 -8.56
C ASN A 200 13.84 3.32 -7.38
N ILE A 201 14.13 2.06 -7.69
CA ILE A 201 14.49 1.04 -6.71
C ILE A 201 16.01 1.01 -6.54
N THR A 202 16.48 0.97 -5.30
CA THR A 202 17.86 0.62 -4.95
C THR A 202 17.84 -0.74 -4.27
N ALA A 203 18.43 -1.78 -4.88
CA ALA A 203 18.45 -3.15 -4.35
C ALA A 203 19.89 -3.68 -4.30
N ASN A 204 20.65 -3.20 -3.31
CA ASN A 204 22.07 -3.46 -3.17
C ASN A 204 22.39 -4.50 -2.07
N SER A 205 23.50 -5.21 -2.23
CA SER A 205 24.03 -6.15 -1.22
C SER A 205 23.07 -7.28 -0.82
N ASN A 206 22.27 -7.78 -1.77
CA ASN A 206 21.44 -8.97 -1.63
C ASN A 206 22.10 -10.16 -2.34
N ASN A 207 21.59 -11.39 -2.17
CA ASN A 207 22.01 -12.48 -3.08
C ASN A 207 21.54 -12.19 -4.51
N ILE A 208 20.28 -11.77 -4.65
CA ILE A 208 19.68 -11.31 -5.90
C ILE A 208 19.07 -9.92 -5.66
N GLY A 209 19.46 -8.92 -6.46
CA GLY A 209 18.91 -7.56 -6.34
C GLY A 209 17.42 -7.55 -6.67
N ILE A 210 17.09 -7.75 -7.95
CA ILE A 210 15.72 -7.87 -8.45
C ILE A 210 15.60 -9.17 -9.26
N SER A 211 14.51 -9.92 -9.03
CA SER A 211 14.27 -11.21 -9.66
C SER A 211 12.87 -11.34 -10.25
N PHE A 212 12.79 -11.78 -11.50
CA PHE A 212 11.56 -12.13 -12.21
C PHE A 212 11.53 -13.63 -12.48
N TYR A 213 10.61 -14.33 -11.86
CA TYR A 213 10.47 -15.79 -11.98
C TYR A 213 9.10 -16.13 -12.54
N TYR A 214 9.05 -16.62 -13.78
CA TYR A 214 7.80 -16.81 -14.54
C TYR A 214 6.95 -15.51 -14.57
N ALA A 215 7.60 -14.38 -14.80
CA ALA A 215 7.03 -13.05 -14.65
C ALA A 215 7.31 -12.21 -15.89
N SER A 216 6.24 -11.82 -16.59
CA SER A 216 6.27 -11.08 -17.86
C SER A 216 5.51 -9.77 -17.79
N GLY A 217 5.69 -8.91 -18.79
CA GLY A 217 5.03 -7.61 -18.89
C GLY A 217 5.50 -6.58 -17.87
N ASN A 218 6.59 -6.85 -17.14
CA ASN A 218 7.07 -5.93 -16.10
C ASN A 218 7.90 -4.80 -16.72
N THR A 219 7.79 -3.62 -16.13
CA THR A 219 8.53 -2.42 -16.56
C THR A 219 9.49 -1.99 -15.46
N MET A 220 10.75 -1.76 -15.83
CA MET A 220 11.80 -1.25 -14.94
C MET A 220 12.35 0.07 -15.46
N THR A 221 12.44 1.09 -14.61
CA THR A 221 13.01 2.40 -14.95
C THR A 221 13.79 2.99 -13.77
N ASN A 222 14.96 3.58 -14.02
CA ASN A 222 15.80 4.23 -13.00
C ASN A 222 16.12 3.36 -11.77
N ASN A 223 16.29 2.04 -11.94
CA ASN A 223 16.63 1.17 -10.81
C ASN A 223 18.15 0.95 -10.73
N GLU A 224 18.67 0.81 -9.52
CA GLU A 224 20.06 0.51 -9.21
C GLU A 224 20.16 -0.83 -8.46
N MET A 225 21.00 -1.73 -8.96
CA MET A 225 21.34 -2.99 -8.30
C MET A 225 22.87 -3.16 -8.28
N SER A 226 23.49 -3.16 -7.11
CA SER A 226 24.96 -3.29 -6.97
C SER A 226 25.35 -4.20 -5.81
N ASN A 227 26.53 -4.80 -5.92
CA ASN A 227 27.08 -5.75 -4.92
C ASN A 227 26.16 -6.94 -4.61
N ASN A 228 25.33 -7.35 -5.57
CA ASN A 228 24.57 -8.58 -5.45
C ASN A 228 25.34 -9.74 -6.09
N THR A 229 25.07 -11.00 -5.69
CA THR A 229 25.56 -12.15 -6.46
C THR A 229 25.00 -12.12 -7.88
N ASN A 230 23.72 -11.75 -8.02
CA ASN A 230 23.07 -11.45 -9.29
C ASN A 230 22.30 -10.13 -9.15
N ASN A 231 22.64 -9.12 -9.95
CA ASN A 231 21.97 -7.82 -9.88
C ASN A 231 20.52 -7.90 -10.37
N LEU A 232 20.32 -8.42 -11.59
CA LEU A 232 19.01 -8.72 -12.17
C LEU A 232 18.99 -10.18 -12.61
N PHE A 233 17.99 -10.94 -12.14
CA PHE A 233 17.80 -12.34 -12.52
C PHE A 233 16.42 -12.54 -13.15
N ILE A 234 16.37 -13.05 -14.37
CA ILE A 234 15.11 -13.34 -15.08
C ILE A 234 15.11 -14.81 -15.44
N GLN A 235 14.17 -15.57 -14.86
CA GLN A 235 13.97 -16.98 -15.13
C GLN A 235 12.64 -17.22 -15.83
N VAL A 236 12.73 -17.94 -16.94
CA VAL A 236 11.61 -18.26 -17.83
C VAL A 236 11.05 -19.64 -17.63
N GLY A 237 9.76 -19.77 -17.95
CA GLY A 237 9.03 -21.01 -18.08
C GLY A 237 9.22 -21.64 -19.44
N SER A 238 8.25 -22.45 -19.84
CA SER A 238 8.26 -23.16 -21.11
C SER A 238 7.87 -22.30 -22.33
N SER A 239 7.59 -21.01 -22.13
CA SER A 239 7.15 -20.08 -23.19
C SER A 239 8.08 -18.87 -23.30
N ASN A 240 8.41 -18.47 -24.53
CA ASN A 240 9.24 -17.31 -24.83
C ASN A 240 8.62 -15.97 -24.38
N THR A 241 7.30 -15.93 -24.15
CA THR A 241 6.56 -14.74 -23.68
C THR A 241 6.95 -14.31 -22.26
N ASP A 242 7.65 -15.15 -21.51
CA ASP A 242 8.12 -14.82 -20.16
C ASP A 242 9.27 -13.78 -20.17
N PHE A 243 9.85 -13.51 -21.34
CA PHE A 243 10.85 -12.45 -21.54
C PHE A 243 10.23 -11.10 -21.96
N ASP A 244 8.92 -10.98 -22.05
CA ASP A 244 8.27 -9.74 -22.50
C ASP A 244 8.30 -8.67 -21.40
N ASN A 245 9.49 -8.25 -20.96
CA ASN A 245 9.69 -7.20 -19.97
C ASN A 245 10.32 -5.97 -20.63
N THR A 246 9.94 -4.79 -20.17
CA THR A 246 10.48 -3.51 -20.64
C THR A 246 11.52 -3.02 -19.63
N ILE A 247 12.79 -3.22 -19.94
CA ILE A 247 13.91 -2.77 -19.09
C ILE A 247 14.54 -1.55 -19.74
N ASP A 248 14.25 -0.38 -19.19
CA ASP A 248 14.78 0.88 -19.71
C ASP A 248 16.30 1.01 -19.47
N THR A 249 17.02 1.66 -20.39
CA THR A 249 18.49 1.85 -20.27
C THR A 249 18.92 2.73 -19.07
N THR A 250 17.97 3.40 -18.43
CA THR A 250 18.19 4.13 -17.17
C THR A 250 18.43 3.21 -15.97
N ASN A 251 18.12 1.91 -16.07
CA ASN A 251 18.49 0.95 -15.04
C ASN A 251 19.99 0.70 -15.07
N ILE A 252 20.63 0.72 -13.90
CA ILE A 252 22.07 0.52 -13.75
C ILE A 252 22.40 -0.64 -12.82
N VAL A 253 23.53 -1.30 -13.11
CA VAL A 253 24.15 -2.29 -12.25
C VAL A 253 25.57 -1.87 -11.88
N ASP A 254 26.01 -2.28 -10.69
CA ASP A 254 27.34 -1.98 -10.15
C ASP A 254 27.73 -0.51 -10.31
N TYR A 255 26.80 0.37 -9.90
CA TYR A 255 26.90 1.82 -9.84
C TYR A 255 26.98 2.57 -11.17
N SER A 256 27.17 1.90 -12.32
CA SER A 256 27.44 2.62 -13.57
C SER A 256 27.08 1.89 -14.86
N PHE A 257 26.87 0.58 -14.87
CA PHE A 257 26.63 -0.17 -16.10
C PHE A 257 25.15 -0.17 -16.46
N ARG A 258 24.79 0.34 -17.62
CA ARG A 258 23.41 0.30 -18.11
C ARG A 258 23.01 -1.13 -18.48
N ILE A 259 21.75 -1.48 -18.23
CA ILE A 259 21.19 -2.75 -18.66
C ILE A 259 20.68 -2.62 -20.10
N TYR A 260 21.25 -3.43 -21.00
CA TYR A 260 20.71 -3.63 -22.35
C TYR A 260 19.95 -4.95 -22.38
N TYR A 261 18.62 -4.88 -22.54
CA TYR A 261 17.75 -6.05 -22.57
C TYR A 261 17.19 -6.25 -23.97
N ASN A 262 17.67 -7.28 -24.67
CA ASN A 262 17.22 -7.61 -26.02
C ASN A 262 16.82 -9.09 -26.09
N TYR A 263 15.51 -9.36 -25.98
CA TYR A 263 14.98 -10.73 -25.91
C TYR A 263 14.70 -11.36 -27.28
N SER A 264 14.92 -10.61 -28.37
CA SER A 264 14.68 -11.07 -29.75
C SER A 264 15.95 -11.51 -30.49
N ILE A 265 17.12 -11.51 -29.83
CA ILE A 265 18.39 -11.91 -30.43
C ILE A 265 18.89 -13.17 -29.74
N SER A 266 19.03 -14.27 -30.49
CA SER A 266 19.74 -15.47 -30.03
C SER A 266 21.25 -15.30 -30.24
N ASP A 267 22.05 -15.88 -29.34
CA ASP A 267 23.52 -16.00 -29.44
C ASP A 267 24.33 -14.68 -29.36
N TYR A 268 23.79 -13.62 -28.75
CA TYR A 268 24.52 -12.37 -28.51
C TYR A 268 24.98 -12.27 -27.05
N ILE A 269 26.31 -12.21 -26.86
CA ILE A 269 26.92 -11.92 -25.56
C ILE A 269 27.03 -10.40 -25.43
N PHE A 270 26.40 -9.81 -24.42
CA PHE A 270 26.70 -8.45 -23.99
C PHE A 270 27.82 -8.51 -22.95
N ASP A 271 29.00 -8.06 -23.34
CA ASP A 271 30.15 -7.84 -22.46
C ASP A 271 30.65 -6.40 -22.57
N SER A 272 31.66 -6.06 -21.77
CA SER A 272 32.26 -4.72 -21.74
C SER A 272 32.90 -4.26 -23.05
N THR A 273 32.94 -5.10 -24.08
CA THR A 273 33.47 -4.78 -25.42
C THR A 273 32.40 -4.71 -26.51
N THR A 274 31.17 -5.14 -26.21
CA THR A 274 30.06 -5.28 -27.16
C THR A 274 28.81 -4.47 -26.79
N ALA A 275 28.79 -3.82 -25.61
CA ALA A 275 27.79 -2.81 -25.29
C ALA A 275 27.97 -1.60 -26.23
N PRO A 276 26.94 -1.15 -26.96
CA PRO A 276 27.01 0.11 -27.67
C PRO A 276 27.05 1.25 -26.65
N ASP A 277 27.90 2.26 -26.93
CA ASP A 277 28.00 3.52 -26.18
C ASP A 277 26.63 4.15 -25.86
#